data_AF-A0A955AUP7-F1
#
_entry.id   AF-A0A955AUP7-F1
#
_cell.length_a   1.000
_cell.length_b   1.000
_cell.length_c   1.000
_cell.angle_alpha   90.00
_cell.angle_beta   90.00
_cell.angle_gamma   90.00
#
_symmetry.space_group_name_H-M   'P 1'
#
loop_
_entity.id
_entity.type
_entity.pdbx_description
1 polymer ?
#
loop_
_entity_poly.entity_id
_entity_poly.type
_entity_poly.pdbx_seq_one_letter_code
_entity_poly.pdbx_strand_id
1 'polypeptide(L)'
;MISKTPVGFDPYRMWLEIKTPRRPPNPYELLMIEPGEVPPSEVEAAAARQRRSLSRFRSNGDANLLQSLGNEIDRARETLLNRDSKAQLDSTLRAEGVPVGRTNGNGHGRASHPSGPSSANACLSCGAGNEEFSKFCASCGSPLFRRCPQCEKENTLSVRFCVGCGHNLAALDADRVQRIQEAIEQGWKLHDAFELTKAIAFVRAVEGAGDPLLKSPYSEAMRLAEQWTSELEQWKARDGVAVQRSAMLIETHRYAEVAAVADEIPEPLRSAELKRLAADAAGKAQVTNALMKEIREAVAKDDALDILSRIENFLALHPTNDRVRAIGDQVREKIIRKAKRRLAKHAYDEALEKLWLIPPSMQDESVAKLIESATELAHLERAIRRAAVVDDNLIALGEKLCKLAPDNEHAKQMLERMNRRRPKRPSDSRLHLRDWATPPEASPFGCEVVWLAAPTAFAAQSQVSLETLHAHPGRFFVAIGLALQGVKKTATAINLL
;
A
#
# COMPACT_ATOMS: atom_id res chain seq x y z
N MET A 1 21.74 -28.42 3.58
CA MET A 1 20.40 -29.02 3.34
C MET A 1 19.73 -29.15 4.69
N ILE A 2 18.91 -28.18 5.04
CA ILE A 2 18.21 -28.08 6.34
C ILE A 2 16.81 -28.65 6.09
N SER A 3 16.38 -29.63 6.89
CA SER A 3 15.10 -30.33 6.74
C SER A 3 13.92 -29.36 6.72
N LYS A 4 13.09 -29.45 5.68
CA LYS A 4 11.89 -28.63 5.45
C LYS A 4 10.68 -29.14 6.26
N THR A 5 10.87 -29.40 7.55
CA THR A 5 9.75 -29.79 8.42
C THR A 5 9.30 -28.55 9.19
N PRO A 6 8.08 -28.02 8.98
CA PRO A 6 7.55 -26.91 9.75
C PRO A 6 7.56 -27.27 11.24
N VAL A 7 7.94 -26.33 12.10
CA VAL A 7 7.92 -26.51 13.56
C VAL A 7 6.45 -26.71 13.98
N GLY A 8 6.12 -27.87 14.55
CA GLY A 8 4.74 -28.26 14.88
C GLY A 8 4.07 -29.25 13.92
N PHE A 9 4.72 -29.61 12.80
CA PHE A 9 4.23 -30.65 11.90
C PHE A 9 4.43 -32.03 12.51
N ASP A 10 3.32 -32.65 12.95
CA ASP A 10 3.29 -34.04 13.42
C ASP A 10 2.79 -34.96 12.30
N PRO A 11 3.68 -35.66 11.58
CA PRO A 11 3.28 -36.51 10.45
C PRO A 11 2.36 -37.66 10.87
N TYR A 12 2.49 -38.16 12.10
CA TYR A 12 1.65 -39.25 12.59
C TYR A 12 0.20 -38.80 12.73
N ARG A 13 -0.04 -37.58 13.23
CA ARG A 13 -1.38 -37.00 13.37
C ARG A 13 -1.95 -36.55 12.02
N MET A 14 -1.14 -35.90 11.19
CA MET A 14 -1.61 -35.26 9.97
C MET A 14 -1.74 -36.21 8.78
N TRP A 15 -0.91 -37.24 8.68
CA TRP A 15 -0.92 -38.16 7.52
C TRP A 15 -1.43 -39.55 7.84
N LEU A 16 -1.23 -40.02 9.08
CA LEU A 16 -1.63 -41.36 9.53
C LEU A 16 -2.81 -41.34 10.51
N GLU A 17 -3.32 -40.15 10.85
CA GLU A 17 -4.46 -39.92 11.75
C GLU A 17 -4.30 -40.52 13.17
N ILE A 18 -3.05 -40.72 13.60
CA ILE A 18 -2.74 -41.33 14.89
C ILE A 18 -2.91 -40.30 16.01
N LYS A 19 -3.85 -40.58 16.92
CA LYS A 19 -4.25 -39.68 18.01
C LYS A 19 -3.47 -39.86 19.31
N THR A 20 -2.69 -40.95 19.46
CA THR A 20 -1.89 -41.15 20.67
C THR A 20 -0.89 -40.00 20.81
N PRO A 21 -0.65 -39.45 22.01
CA PRO A 21 0.37 -38.42 22.23
C PRO A 21 1.80 -39.00 22.25
N ARG A 22 1.97 -40.33 22.31
CA ARG A 22 3.28 -40.99 22.35
C ARG A 22 4.02 -40.82 21.03
N ARG A 23 5.28 -40.34 21.05
CA ARG A 23 6.14 -40.19 19.86
C ARG A 23 7.51 -40.83 20.10
N PRO A 24 7.95 -41.80 19.27
CA PRO A 24 7.17 -42.45 18.21
C PRO A 24 6.03 -43.33 18.78
N PRO A 25 4.92 -43.52 18.05
CA PRO A 25 3.88 -44.48 18.43
C PRO A 25 4.46 -45.89 18.52
N ASN A 26 3.92 -46.73 19.41
CA ASN A 26 4.30 -48.14 19.43
C ASN A 26 3.76 -48.89 18.19
N PRO A 27 4.24 -50.10 17.85
CA PRO A 27 3.82 -50.82 16.65
C PRO A 27 2.30 -51.07 16.53
N TYR A 28 1.57 -51.28 17.63
CA TYR A 28 0.11 -51.43 17.62
C TYR A 28 -0.59 -50.10 17.31
N GLU A 29 -0.14 -49.01 17.96
CA GLU A 29 -0.65 -47.66 17.72
C GLU A 29 -0.36 -47.18 16.29
N LEU A 30 0.83 -47.46 15.75
CA LEU A 30 1.22 -47.08 14.40
C LEU A 30 0.35 -47.75 13.34
N LEU A 31 0.02 -49.02 13.54
CA LEU A 31 -0.87 -49.78 12.65
C LEU A 31 -2.36 -49.60 12.98
N MET A 32 -2.70 -48.86 14.05
CA MET A 32 -4.06 -48.67 14.55
C MET A 32 -4.80 -49.99 14.78
N ILE A 33 -4.17 -50.91 15.51
CA ILE A 33 -4.74 -52.20 15.92
C ILE A 33 -4.58 -52.38 17.43
N GLU A 34 -5.52 -53.08 18.06
CA GLU A 34 -5.50 -53.28 19.51
C GLU A 34 -4.38 -54.25 19.94
N PRO A 35 -3.65 -53.99 21.04
CA PRO A 35 -2.62 -54.89 21.54
C PRO A 35 -3.14 -56.28 21.95
N GLY A 36 -2.53 -57.33 21.43
CA GLY A 36 -2.85 -58.72 21.78
C GLY A 36 -2.73 -59.72 20.63
N GLU A 37 -3.51 -60.80 20.67
CA GLU A 37 -3.54 -61.82 19.63
C GLU A 37 -4.27 -61.33 18.37
N VAL A 38 -3.54 -60.60 17.53
CA VAL A 38 -3.98 -60.16 16.20
C VAL A 38 -3.54 -61.18 15.13
N PRO A 39 -4.45 -61.63 14.23
CA PRO A 39 -4.10 -62.55 13.15
C PRO A 39 -3.15 -61.90 12.12
N PRO A 40 -2.19 -62.64 11.53
CA PRO A 40 -1.23 -62.10 10.57
C PRO A 40 -1.85 -61.33 9.40
N SER A 41 -3.00 -61.78 8.90
CA SER A 41 -3.74 -61.13 7.81
C SER A 41 -4.24 -59.73 8.16
N GLU A 42 -4.57 -59.49 9.44
CA GLU A 42 -5.03 -58.20 9.93
C GLU A 42 -3.87 -57.21 10.10
N VAL A 43 -2.71 -57.70 10.57
CA VAL A 43 -1.45 -56.93 10.63
C VAL A 43 -1.03 -56.48 9.23
N GLU A 44 -1.05 -57.39 8.26
CA GLU A 44 -0.76 -57.09 6.85
C GLU A 44 -1.73 -56.05 6.27
N ALA A 45 -3.03 -56.23 6.50
CA ALA A 45 -4.05 -55.29 6.05
C ALA A 45 -3.89 -53.89 6.67
N ALA A 46 -3.55 -53.82 7.96
CA ALA A 46 -3.32 -52.58 8.70
C ALA A 46 -2.09 -51.82 8.19
N ALA A 47 -0.97 -52.52 8.00
CA ALA A 47 0.24 -51.95 7.41
C ALA A 47 -0.01 -51.42 5.99
N ALA A 48 -0.73 -52.18 5.16
CA ALA A 48 -1.11 -51.74 3.82
C ALA A 48 -2.01 -50.49 3.83
N ARG A 49 -2.91 -50.35 4.81
CA ARG A 49 -3.73 -49.12 4.97
C ARG A 49 -2.85 -47.91 5.28
N GLN A 50 -1.91 -48.03 6.21
CA GLN A 50 -1.02 -46.92 6.57
C GLN A 50 -0.08 -46.52 5.42
N ARG A 51 0.50 -47.50 4.72
CA ARG A 51 1.27 -47.28 3.47
C ARG A 51 0.46 -46.51 2.43
N ARG A 52 -0.82 -46.88 2.23
CA ARG A 52 -1.71 -46.18 1.29
C ARG A 52 -2.01 -44.75 1.75
N SER A 53 -2.25 -44.52 3.04
CA SER A 53 -2.47 -43.16 3.57
C SER A 53 -1.25 -42.26 3.31
N LEU A 54 -0.06 -42.75 3.64
CA LEU A 54 1.20 -42.05 3.42
C LEU A 54 1.46 -41.74 1.93
N SER A 55 1.06 -42.67 1.03
CA SER A 55 1.26 -42.51 -0.41
C SER A 55 0.50 -41.33 -1.03
N ARG A 56 -0.60 -40.87 -0.39
CA ARG A 56 -1.39 -39.70 -0.84
C ARG A 56 -0.61 -38.39 -0.77
N PHE A 57 0.45 -38.35 0.04
CA PHE A 57 1.24 -37.15 0.27
C PHE A 57 2.55 -37.12 -0.54
N ARG A 58 2.80 -38.12 -1.42
CA ARG A 58 4.04 -38.23 -2.20
C ARG A 58 4.36 -37.03 -3.09
N SER A 59 3.35 -36.31 -3.57
CA SER A 59 3.55 -35.14 -4.44
C SER A 59 3.84 -33.85 -3.65
N ASN A 60 3.43 -33.78 -2.37
CA ASN A 60 3.38 -32.54 -1.60
C ASN A 60 4.18 -32.58 -0.28
N GLY A 61 4.65 -33.75 0.17
CA GLY A 61 5.42 -33.94 1.39
C GLY A 61 6.93 -34.07 1.16
N ASP A 62 7.73 -33.88 2.21
CA ASP A 62 9.19 -34.12 2.17
C ASP A 62 9.48 -35.61 1.89
N ALA A 63 10.20 -35.87 0.79
CA ALA A 63 10.50 -37.22 0.32
C ALA A 63 11.29 -38.06 1.33
N ASN A 64 12.19 -37.45 2.10
CA ASN A 64 12.98 -38.17 3.10
C ASN A 64 12.12 -38.54 4.32
N LEU A 65 11.22 -37.64 4.72
CA LEU A 65 10.30 -37.89 5.83
C LEU A 65 9.26 -38.98 5.47
N LEU A 66 8.71 -38.92 4.26
CA LEU A 66 7.81 -39.96 3.74
C LEU A 66 8.51 -41.33 3.67
N GLN A 67 9.77 -41.37 3.26
CA GLN A 67 10.53 -42.63 3.25
C GLN A 67 10.79 -43.16 4.66
N SER A 68 11.13 -42.29 5.62
CA SER A 68 11.35 -42.68 7.02
C SER A 68 10.09 -43.31 7.63
N LEU A 69 8.94 -42.65 7.48
CA LEU A 69 7.66 -43.15 8.00
C LEU A 69 7.24 -44.45 7.33
N GLY A 70 7.52 -44.60 6.03
CA GLY A 70 7.30 -45.87 5.32
C GLY A 70 8.10 -47.02 5.93
N ASN A 71 9.38 -46.78 6.22
CA ASN A 71 10.25 -47.78 6.86
C ASN A 71 9.80 -48.12 8.29
N GLU A 72 9.25 -47.16 9.04
CA GLU A 72 8.71 -47.40 10.38
C GLU A 72 7.45 -48.27 10.35
N ILE A 73 6.55 -48.05 9.38
CA ILE A 73 5.37 -48.91 9.16
C ILE A 73 5.81 -50.35 8.86
N ASP A 74 6.86 -50.52 8.05
CA ASP A 74 7.39 -51.84 7.71
C ASP A 74 7.99 -52.56 8.91
N ARG A 75 8.78 -51.84 9.73
CA ARG A 75 9.34 -52.40 10.97
C ARG A 75 8.24 -52.78 11.96
N ALA A 76 7.18 -51.98 12.07
CA ALA A 76 6.05 -52.32 12.94
C ALA A 76 5.33 -53.59 12.45
N ARG A 77 5.12 -53.71 11.14
CA ARG A 77 4.59 -54.94 10.50
C ARG A 77 5.48 -56.14 10.81
N GLU A 78 6.79 -56.05 10.59
CA GLU A 78 7.74 -57.14 10.85
C GLU A 78 7.76 -57.54 12.33
N THR A 79 7.76 -56.55 13.24
CA THR A 79 7.73 -56.77 14.69
C THR A 79 6.50 -57.54 15.12
N LEU A 80 5.32 -57.23 14.55
CA LEU A 80 4.06 -57.87 14.93
C LEU A 80 3.81 -59.21 14.21
N LEU A 81 4.48 -59.46 13.08
CA LEU A 81 4.46 -60.76 12.39
C LEU A 81 5.50 -61.75 12.96
N ASN A 82 6.57 -61.26 13.59
CA ASN A 82 7.56 -62.09 14.27
C ASN A 82 7.11 -62.42 15.70
N ARG A 83 7.00 -63.73 16.00
CA ARG A 83 6.52 -64.22 17.31
C ARG A 83 7.36 -63.73 18.49
N ASP A 84 8.69 -63.74 18.36
CA ASP A 84 9.61 -63.40 19.46
C ASP A 84 9.67 -61.89 19.68
N SER A 85 9.75 -61.11 18.61
CA SER A 85 9.74 -59.65 18.68
C SER A 85 8.40 -59.11 19.22
N LYS A 86 7.28 -59.72 18.83
CA LYS A 86 5.96 -59.41 19.38
C LYS A 86 5.87 -59.73 20.86
N ALA A 87 6.35 -60.90 21.31
CA ALA A 87 6.34 -61.28 22.72
C ALA A 87 7.18 -60.32 23.59
N GLN A 88 8.33 -59.87 23.09
CA GLN A 88 9.15 -58.85 23.74
C GLN A 88 8.41 -57.51 23.84
N LEU A 89 7.82 -57.03 22.73
CA LEU A 89 7.01 -55.81 22.71
C LEU A 89 5.86 -55.88 23.73
N ASP A 90 5.11 -56.99 23.74
CA ASP A 90 3.99 -57.19 24.65
C ASP A 90 4.44 -57.20 26.13
N SER A 91 5.63 -57.74 26.42
CA SER A 91 6.20 -57.72 27.77
C SER A 91 6.54 -56.30 28.24
N THR A 92 7.13 -55.49 27.36
CA THR A 92 7.46 -54.09 27.62
C THR A 92 6.20 -53.26 27.84
N LEU A 93 5.18 -53.44 27.00
CA LEU A 93 3.92 -52.71 27.12
C LEU A 93 3.19 -53.05 28.43
N ARG A 94 3.21 -54.32 28.87
CA ARG A 94 2.66 -54.70 30.20
C ARG A 94 3.41 -54.04 31.35
N ALA A 95 4.74 -53.94 31.26
CA ALA A 95 5.55 -53.25 32.27
C ALA A 95 5.27 -51.74 32.31
N GLU A 96 4.94 -51.13 31.17
CA GLU A 96 4.51 -49.74 31.03
C GLU A 96 3.03 -49.51 31.43
N GLY A 97 2.31 -50.55 31.85
CA GLY A 97 0.91 -50.46 32.27
C GLY A 97 -0.10 -50.41 31.12
N VAL A 98 0.32 -50.67 29.87
CA VAL A 98 -0.57 -50.79 28.72
C VAL A 98 -1.18 -52.21 28.70
N PRO A 99 -2.51 -52.35 28.69
CA PRO A 99 -3.15 -53.65 28.66
C PRO A 99 -2.89 -54.34 27.32
N VAL A 100 -2.39 -55.59 27.36
CA VAL A 100 -2.16 -56.43 26.17
C VAL A 100 -2.93 -57.73 26.33
N GLY A 101 -4.05 -57.86 25.60
CA GLY A 101 -4.95 -59.01 25.62
C GLY A 101 -6.16 -58.91 26.57
N ARG A 102 -7.18 -59.75 26.33
CA ARG A 102 -8.38 -59.89 27.18
C ARG A 102 -8.01 -60.53 28.53
N THR A 103 -8.23 -59.81 29.63
CA THR A 103 -8.26 -60.43 30.95
C THR A 103 -9.57 -61.20 31.11
N ASN A 104 -9.51 -62.52 31.04
CA ASN A 104 -10.60 -63.35 31.55
C ASN A 104 -10.64 -63.15 33.08
N GLY A 105 -11.64 -62.39 33.53
CA GLY A 105 -11.92 -62.22 34.94
C GLY A 105 -12.36 -63.53 35.57
N ASN A 106 -11.52 -64.09 36.44
CA ASN A 106 -11.97 -64.84 37.62
C ASN A 106 -10.78 -65.07 38.54
N GLY A 107 -10.82 -64.41 39.70
CA GLY A 107 -9.80 -64.52 40.73
C GLY A 107 -10.24 -63.77 41.98
N HIS A 108 -11.17 -64.36 42.73
CA HIS A 108 -11.46 -63.95 44.11
C HIS A 108 -10.21 -64.24 44.98
N GLY A 109 -9.32 -63.25 45.07
CA GLY A 109 -8.21 -63.21 46.01
C GLY A 109 -8.62 -62.49 47.29
N ARG A 110 -8.69 -63.23 48.38
CA ARG A 110 -8.97 -62.77 49.75
C ARG A 110 -8.12 -61.56 50.14
N ALA A 111 -8.75 -60.62 50.83
CA ALA A 111 -8.10 -59.50 51.49
C ALA A 111 -7.07 -59.99 52.50
N SER A 112 -5.81 -59.66 52.25
CA SER A 112 -4.73 -59.64 53.24
C SER A 112 -4.09 -58.26 53.18
N HIS A 113 -4.28 -57.49 54.26
CA HIS A 113 -3.59 -56.23 54.50
C HIS A 113 -2.07 -56.44 54.50
N PRO A 114 -1.29 -55.60 53.81
CA PRO A 114 0.11 -55.38 54.16
C PRO A 114 0.21 -54.06 54.93
N SER A 115 0.59 -54.18 56.20
CA SER A 115 1.23 -53.11 56.97
C SER A 115 2.63 -52.85 56.39
N GLY A 116 2.72 -51.89 55.49
CA GLY A 116 3.96 -51.25 55.03
C GLY A 116 3.82 -49.72 55.15
N PRO A 117 4.93 -48.95 55.24
CA PRO A 117 4.87 -47.52 55.48
C PRO A 117 4.06 -46.84 54.35
N SER A 118 3.08 -46.04 54.77
CA SER A 118 2.11 -45.36 53.93
C SER A 118 2.77 -44.61 52.78
N SER A 119 2.49 -45.01 51.53
CA SER A 119 2.81 -44.26 50.32
C SER A 119 1.91 -43.02 50.13
N ALA A 120 1.23 -42.56 51.20
CA ALA A 120 0.22 -41.51 51.12
C ALA A 120 0.79 -40.10 50.87
N ASN A 121 2.10 -39.90 50.80
CA ASN A 121 2.69 -38.58 50.49
C ASN A 121 3.83 -38.67 49.45
N ALA A 122 3.56 -39.34 48.32
CA ALA A 122 4.49 -39.40 47.19
C ALA A 122 4.66 -38.04 46.52
N CYS A 123 5.90 -37.65 46.24
CA CYS A 123 6.22 -36.40 45.58
C CYS A 123 5.85 -36.45 44.09
N LEU A 124 5.08 -35.46 43.62
CA LEU A 124 4.72 -35.34 42.19
C LEU A 124 5.88 -34.95 41.27
N SER A 125 6.98 -34.44 41.81
CA SER A 125 8.16 -34.06 41.03
C SER A 125 9.14 -35.20 40.80
N CYS A 126 9.37 -36.06 41.81
CA CYS A 126 10.41 -37.10 41.76
C CYS A 126 9.93 -38.50 42.13
N GLY A 127 8.68 -38.67 42.56
CA GLY A 127 8.11 -39.95 42.95
C GLY A 127 8.52 -40.48 44.34
N ALA A 128 9.42 -39.80 45.06
CA ALA A 128 9.85 -40.23 46.39
C ALA A 128 8.68 -40.24 47.39
N GLY A 129 8.57 -41.29 48.20
CA GLY A 129 7.64 -41.34 49.35
C GLY A 129 8.13 -40.45 50.49
N ASN A 130 7.22 -39.74 51.14
CA ASN A 130 7.53 -38.86 52.27
C ASN A 130 6.61 -39.20 53.46
N GLU A 131 6.98 -38.71 54.65
CA GLU A 131 6.12 -38.82 55.82
C GLU A 131 4.82 -38.01 55.63
N GLU A 132 3.76 -38.43 56.30
CA GLU A 132 2.39 -37.93 56.10
C GLU A 132 2.25 -36.40 56.25
N PHE A 133 3.10 -35.78 57.09
CA PHE A 133 3.06 -34.34 57.36
C PHE A 133 4.28 -33.57 56.82
N SER A 134 5.11 -34.19 55.98
CA SER A 134 6.26 -33.50 55.37
C SER A 134 5.77 -32.36 54.46
N LYS A 135 6.19 -31.11 54.75
CA LYS A 135 5.84 -29.92 53.94
C LYS A 135 6.53 -29.88 52.58
N PHE A 136 7.74 -30.43 52.52
CA PHE A 136 8.57 -30.51 51.33
C PHE A 136 9.09 -31.95 51.18
N CYS A 137 9.36 -32.34 49.94
CA CYS A 137 9.94 -33.63 49.61
C CYS A 137 11.37 -33.73 50.15
N ALA A 138 11.67 -34.79 50.91
CA ALA A 138 13.00 -35.00 51.48
C ALA A 138 14.09 -35.24 50.41
N SER A 139 13.70 -35.80 49.25
CA SER A 139 14.62 -36.05 48.14
C SER A 139 14.89 -34.83 47.25
N CYS A 140 13.84 -34.13 46.80
CA CYS A 140 13.99 -33.06 45.77
C CYS A 140 13.52 -31.67 46.23
N GLY A 141 13.09 -31.50 47.48
CA GLY A 141 12.67 -30.22 48.06
C GLY A 141 11.36 -29.63 47.52
N SER A 142 10.65 -30.31 46.60
CA SER A 142 9.38 -29.82 46.07
C SER A 142 8.29 -29.80 47.14
N PRO A 143 7.39 -28.79 47.15
CA PRO A 143 6.29 -28.74 48.11
C PRO A 143 5.37 -29.96 47.94
N LEU A 144 4.90 -30.49 49.07
CA LEU A 144 3.97 -31.64 49.12
C LEU A 144 2.52 -31.22 49.40
N PHE A 145 2.29 -29.91 49.47
CA PHE A 145 1.01 -29.27 49.73
C PHE A 145 0.64 -28.30 48.61
N ARG A 146 -0.66 -28.04 48.51
CA ARG A 146 -1.26 -27.08 47.59
C ARG A 146 -2.45 -26.38 48.23
N ARG A 147 -2.85 -25.25 47.66
CA ARG A 147 -4.12 -24.59 48.01
C ARG A 147 -5.23 -25.05 47.10
N CYS A 148 -6.43 -25.26 47.65
CA CYS A 148 -7.61 -25.57 46.86
C CYS A 148 -7.96 -24.37 45.97
N PRO A 149 -8.14 -24.53 44.65
CA PRO A 149 -8.51 -23.43 43.76
C PRO A 149 -9.90 -22.82 44.05
N GLN A 150 -10.74 -23.49 44.84
CA GLN A 150 -12.11 -23.05 45.14
C GLN A 150 -12.23 -22.32 46.50
N CYS A 151 -11.55 -22.81 47.54
CA CYS A 151 -11.67 -22.25 48.90
C CYS A 151 -10.33 -21.93 49.56
N GLU A 152 -9.24 -22.02 48.81
CA GLU A 152 -7.86 -21.75 49.23
C GLU A 152 -7.29 -22.60 50.37
N LYS A 153 -8.09 -23.52 50.95
CA LYS A 153 -7.66 -24.42 52.01
C LYS A 153 -6.43 -25.22 51.57
N GLU A 154 -5.43 -25.30 52.44
CA GLU A 154 -4.23 -26.12 52.22
C GLU A 154 -4.60 -27.61 52.27
N ASN A 155 -4.09 -28.37 51.31
CA ASN A 155 -4.33 -29.79 51.11
C ASN A 155 -3.00 -30.47 50.73
N THR A 156 -2.75 -31.69 51.17
CA THR A 156 -1.64 -32.49 50.63
C THR A 156 -1.88 -32.78 49.15
N LEU A 157 -0.82 -33.01 48.37
CA LEU A 157 -0.96 -33.32 46.95
C LEU A 157 -1.64 -34.67 46.69
N SER A 158 -1.66 -35.56 47.69
CA SER A 158 -2.23 -36.90 47.62
C SER A 158 -3.74 -36.98 47.87
N VAL A 159 -4.36 -35.96 48.49
CA VAL A 159 -5.81 -36.00 48.74
C VAL A 159 -6.61 -35.75 47.46
N ARG A 160 -7.66 -36.56 47.26
CA ARG A 160 -8.56 -36.45 46.10
C ARG A 160 -9.66 -35.39 46.27
N PHE A 161 -10.06 -35.12 47.51
CA PHE A 161 -11.09 -34.14 47.84
C PHE A 161 -10.55 -33.09 48.80
N CYS A 162 -11.01 -31.86 48.65
CA CYS A 162 -10.61 -30.76 49.52
C CYS A 162 -11.12 -30.96 50.94
N VAL A 163 -10.23 -30.90 51.95
CA VAL A 163 -10.62 -30.98 53.37
C VAL A 163 -11.40 -29.76 53.88
N GLY A 164 -11.46 -28.68 53.10
CA GLY A 164 -12.18 -27.46 53.44
C GLY A 164 -13.58 -27.38 52.82
N CYS A 165 -13.69 -27.57 51.49
CA CYS A 165 -14.95 -27.40 50.75
C CYS A 165 -15.50 -28.67 50.09
N GLY A 166 -14.81 -29.82 50.21
CA GLY A 166 -15.27 -31.09 49.64
C GLY A 166 -15.12 -31.26 48.13
N HIS A 167 -14.68 -30.24 47.38
CA HIS A 167 -14.50 -30.36 45.92
C HIS A 167 -13.48 -31.43 45.53
N ASN A 168 -13.75 -32.12 44.42
CA ASN A 168 -12.82 -33.06 43.81
C ASN A 168 -11.65 -32.31 43.18
N LEU A 169 -10.49 -32.38 43.84
CA LEU A 169 -9.32 -31.63 43.41
C LEU A 169 -8.71 -32.21 42.12
N ALA A 170 -8.79 -33.53 41.91
CA ALA A 170 -8.28 -34.15 40.68
C ALA A 170 -9.07 -33.73 39.44
N ALA A 171 -10.40 -33.56 39.55
CA ALA A 171 -11.22 -33.01 38.48
C ALA A 171 -10.86 -31.53 38.19
N LEU A 172 -10.71 -30.72 39.24
CA LEU A 172 -10.30 -29.32 39.09
C LEU A 172 -8.90 -29.17 38.45
N ASP A 173 -7.98 -30.09 38.73
CA ASP A 173 -6.66 -30.11 38.10
C ASP A 173 -6.73 -30.47 36.62
N ALA A 174 -7.52 -31.50 36.29
CA ALA A 174 -7.74 -31.89 34.90
C ALA A 174 -8.32 -30.72 34.09
N ASP A 175 -9.32 -30.01 34.63
CA ASP A 175 -9.92 -28.84 33.99
C ASP A 175 -8.91 -27.68 33.82
N ARG A 176 -8.03 -27.47 34.80
CA ARG A 176 -6.96 -26.45 34.71
C ARG A 176 -5.91 -26.82 33.65
N VAL A 177 -5.47 -28.08 33.61
CA VAL A 177 -4.55 -28.58 32.58
C VAL A 177 -5.17 -28.44 31.19
N GLN A 178 -6.43 -28.85 31.04
CA GLN A 178 -7.17 -28.74 29.79
C GLN A 178 -7.24 -27.29 29.32
N ARG A 179 -7.55 -26.32 30.20
CA ARG A 179 -7.57 -24.90 29.84
C ARG A 179 -6.23 -24.38 29.32
N ILE A 180 -5.10 -24.82 29.90
CA ILE A 180 -3.77 -24.44 29.38
C ILE A 180 -3.55 -25.07 28.00
N GLN A 181 -3.95 -26.32 27.79
CA GLN A 181 -3.82 -27.00 26.49
C GLN A 181 -4.66 -26.35 25.41
N GLU A 182 -5.92 -26.01 25.72
CA GLU A 182 -6.81 -25.26 24.83
C GLU A 182 -6.23 -23.88 24.50
N ALA A 183 -5.59 -23.23 25.48
CA ALA A 183 -4.91 -21.96 25.25
C ALA A 183 -3.71 -22.08 24.31
N ILE A 184 -2.91 -23.14 24.47
CA ILE A 184 -1.82 -23.44 23.54
C ILE A 184 -2.37 -23.73 22.13
N GLU A 185 -3.43 -24.53 22.00
CA GLU A 185 -4.06 -24.83 20.71
C GLU A 185 -4.58 -23.56 20.01
N GLN A 186 -5.27 -22.69 20.75
CA GLN A 186 -5.74 -21.42 20.22
C GLN A 186 -4.58 -20.48 19.87
N GLY A 187 -3.50 -20.49 20.66
CA GLY A 187 -2.26 -19.79 20.35
C GLY A 187 -1.66 -20.22 19.02
N TRP A 188 -1.60 -21.53 18.75
CA TRP A 188 -1.13 -22.06 17.46
C TRP A 188 -2.03 -21.64 16.30
N LYS A 189 -3.36 -21.65 16.45
CA LYS A 189 -4.27 -21.15 15.40
C LYS A 189 -3.99 -19.68 15.03
N LEU A 190 -3.71 -18.85 16.04
CA LEU A 190 -3.36 -17.44 15.83
C LEU A 190 -1.96 -17.28 15.23
N HIS A 191 -1.01 -18.13 15.63
CA HIS A 191 0.35 -18.18 15.07
C HIS A 191 0.31 -18.53 13.57
N ASP A 192 -0.44 -19.56 13.19
CA ASP A 192 -0.62 -19.99 11.79
C ASP A 192 -1.29 -18.90 10.93
N ALA A 193 -2.10 -18.05 11.55
CA ALA A 193 -2.69 -16.87 10.91
C ALA A 193 -1.77 -15.63 10.88
N PHE A 194 -0.51 -15.77 11.29
CA PHE A 194 0.48 -14.68 11.46
C PHE A 194 0.07 -13.61 12.48
N GLU A 195 -0.88 -13.89 13.37
CA GLU A 195 -1.29 -13.00 14.46
C GLU A 195 -0.43 -13.21 15.72
N LEU A 196 0.90 -13.18 15.56
CA LEU A 196 1.87 -13.54 16.60
C LEU A 196 1.68 -12.78 17.91
N THR A 197 1.37 -11.47 17.85
CA THR A 197 1.10 -10.67 19.05
C THR A 197 -0.07 -11.23 19.86
N LYS A 198 -1.14 -11.67 19.19
CA LYS A 198 -2.31 -12.26 19.87
C LYS A 198 -1.99 -13.67 20.36
N ALA A 199 -1.28 -14.48 19.58
CA ALA A 199 -0.83 -15.81 19.97
C ALA A 199 0.00 -15.77 21.27
N ILE A 200 0.99 -14.87 21.33
CA ILE A 200 1.84 -14.65 22.50
C ILE A 200 1.00 -14.20 23.70
N ALA A 201 0.09 -13.23 23.51
CA ALA A 201 -0.77 -12.74 24.59
C ALA A 201 -1.68 -13.85 25.15
N PHE A 202 -2.24 -14.70 24.28
CA PHE A 202 -3.13 -15.79 24.66
C PHE A 202 -2.41 -16.84 25.53
N VAL A 203 -1.20 -17.23 25.11
CA VAL A 203 -0.41 -18.24 25.82
C VAL A 203 0.25 -17.65 27.08
N ARG A 204 0.60 -16.36 27.11
CA ARG A 204 1.10 -15.69 28.33
C ARG A 204 0.02 -15.50 29.40
N ALA A 205 -1.25 -15.45 29.01
CA ALA A 205 -2.36 -15.24 29.95
C ALA A 205 -2.71 -16.49 30.78
N VAL A 206 -2.10 -17.65 30.51
CA VAL A 206 -2.40 -18.88 31.26
C VAL A 206 -1.91 -18.79 32.71
N GLU A 207 -2.75 -19.24 33.64
CA GLU A 207 -2.41 -19.32 35.06
C GLU A 207 -1.84 -20.70 35.41
N GLY A 208 -0.84 -20.74 36.28
CA GLY A 208 -0.22 -22.00 36.70
C GLY A 208 1.20 -21.89 37.25
N ALA A 209 1.75 -20.68 37.32
CA ALA A 209 3.05 -20.41 37.91
C ALA A 209 3.13 -20.95 39.35
N GLY A 210 4.17 -21.73 39.64
CA GLY A 210 4.45 -22.26 40.97
C GLY A 210 3.59 -23.45 41.41
N ASP A 211 2.58 -23.86 40.63
CA ASP A 211 1.78 -25.06 40.91
C ASP A 211 2.54 -26.31 40.40
N PRO A 212 2.94 -27.25 41.28
CA PRO A 212 3.68 -28.45 40.85
C PRO A 212 2.94 -29.30 39.82
N LEU A 213 1.60 -29.33 39.86
CA LEU A 213 0.78 -30.11 38.93
C LEU A 213 0.69 -29.47 37.54
N LEU A 214 0.74 -28.13 37.47
CA LEU A 214 0.68 -27.40 36.21
C LEU A 214 2.06 -27.07 35.63
N LYS A 215 3.14 -27.44 36.34
CA LYS A 215 4.52 -27.08 35.98
C LYS A 215 4.84 -27.40 34.51
N SER A 216 4.51 -28.60 34.05
CA SER A 216 4.78 -29.04 32.67
C SER A 216 4.00 -28.23 31.63
N PRO A 217 2.64 -28.22 31.62
CA PRO A 217 1.88 -27.46 30.62
C PRO A 217 2.14 -25.94 30.70
N TYR A 218 2.35 -25.39 31.90
CA TYR A 218 2.74 -23.99 32.07
C TYR A 218 4.12 -23.68 31.48
N SER A 219 5.13 -24.53 31.75
CA SER A 219 6.47 -24.34 31.17
C SER A 219 6.48 -24.41 29.65
N GLU A 220 5.62 -25.27 29.07
CA GLU A 220 5.47 -25.37 27.63
C GLU A 220 4.85 -24.11 27.03
N ALA A 221 3.77 -23.59 27.64
CA ALA A 221 3.19 -22.30 27.27
C ALA A 221 4.23 -21.16 27.30
N MET A 222 5.00 -21.04 28.38
CA MET A 222 6.01 -19.98 28.49
C MET A 222 7.14 -20.14 27.46
N ARG A 223 7.57 -21.39 27.17
CA ARG A 223 8.58 -21.67 26.14
C ARG A 223 8.09 -21.25 24.75
N LEU A 224 6.83 -21.56 24.41
CA LEU A 224 6.22 -21.13 23.15
C LEU A 224 6.10 -19.61 23.07
N ALA A 225 5.66 -18.96 24.15
CA ALA A 225 5.57 -17.50 24.19
C ALA A 225 6.92 -16.82 23.95
N GLU A 226 8.01 -17.36 24.52
CA GLU A 226 9.37 -16.85 24.30
C GLU A 226 9.82 -17.07 22.84
N GLN A 227 9.62 -18.29 22.32
CA GLN A 227 9.95 -18.63 20.95
C GLN A 227 9.23 -17.72 19.94
N TRP A 228 7.92 -17.54 20.09
CA TRP A 228 7.12 -16.68 19.21
C TRP A 228 7.44 -15.20 19.39
N THR A 229 7.87 -14.77 20.58
CA THR A 229 8.38 -13.40 20.78
C THR A 229 9.64 -13.16 19.95
N SER A 230 10.59 -14.10 19.99
CA SER A 230 11.79 -14.03 19.16
C SER A 230 11.46 -14.03 17.66
N GLU A 231 10.50 -14.86 17.24
CA GLU A 231 10.02 -14.91 15.86
C GLU A 231 9.38 -13.58 15.42
N LEU A 232 8.54 -12.99 16.26
CA LEU A 232 7.92 -11.68 15.99
C LEU A 232 8.98 -10.59 15.81
N GLU A 233 10.02 -10.56 16.64
CA GLU A 233 11.11 -9.58 16.48
C GLU A 233 11.91 -9.80 15.19
N GLN A 234 12.12 -11.05 14.77
CA GLN A 234 12.74 -11.35 13.47
C GLN A 234 11.87 -10.85 12.30
N TRP A 235 10.56 -11.03 12.37
CA TRP A 235 9.63 -10.50 11.37
C TRP A 235 9.63 -8.98 11.34
N LYS A 236 9.63 -8.30 12.49
CA LYS A 236 9.75 -6.84 12.57
C LYS A 236 11.06 -6.35 11.96
N ALA A 237 12.18 -7.03 12.21
CA ALA A 237 13.45 -6.68 11.59
C ALA A 237 13.40 -6.83 10.06
N ARG A 238 12.79 -7.90 9.54
CA ARG A 238 12.57 -8.08 8.10
C ARG A 238 11.65 -7.01 7.50
N ASP A 239 10.56 -6.66 8.19
CA ASP A 239 9.68 -5.56 7.79
C ASP A 239 10.45 -4.24 7.70
N GLY A 240 11.29 -3.92 8.68
CA GLY A 240 12.15 -2.73 8.64
C GLY A 240 13.09 -2.70 7.44
N VAL A 241 13.70 -3.83 7.08
CA VAL A 241 14.52 -3.95 5.86
C VAL A 241 13.66 -3.77 4.59
N ALA A 242 12.46 -4.35 4.56
CA ALA A 242 11.52 -4.21 3.45
C ALA A 242 11.07 -2.75 3.27
N VAL A 243 10.84 -2.01 4.36
CA VAL A 243 10.56 -0.57 4.34
C VAL A 243 11.70 0.21 3.70
N GLN A 244 12.95 -0.01 4.15
CA GLN A 244 14.12 0.66 3.59
C GLN A 244 14.31 0.38 2.10
N ARG A 245 14.19 -0.89 1.70
CA ARG A 245 14.29 -1.30 0.29
C ARG A 245 13.17 -0.68 -0.55
N SER A 246 11.95 -0.64 -0.02
CA SER A 246 10.80 -0.01 -0.69
C SER A 246 10.99 1.49 -0.87
N ALA A 247 11.50 2.20 0.14
CA ALA A 247 11.82 3.61 0.05
C ALA A 247 12.86 3.89 -1.05
N MET A 248 13.93 3.10 -1.11
CA MET A 248 14.95 3.21 -2.17
C MET A 248 14.37 2.95 -3.57
N LEU A 249 13.47 1.97 -3.70
CA LEU A 249 12.78 1.72 -4.97
C LEU A 249 11.90 2.90 -5.39
N ILE A 250 11.21 3.55 -4.44
CA ILE A 250 10.38 4.74 -4.70
C ILE A 250 11.26 5.93 -5.12
N GLU A 251 12.38 6.17 -4.44
CA GLU A 251 13.34 7.22 -4.78
C GLU A 251 13.95 7.01 -6.17
N THR A 252 14.17 5.76 -6.56
CA THR A 252 14.66 5.39 -7.90
C THR A 252 13.54 5.22 -8.93
N HIS A 253 12.31 5.63 -8.61
CA HIS A 253 11.12 5.56 -9.47
C HIS A 253 10.71 4.14 -9.93
N ARG A 254 11.18 3.10 -9.24
CA ARG A 254 10.90 1.68 -9.52
C ARG A 254 9.66 1.17 -8.79
N TYR A 255 8.54 1.87 -8.98
CA TYR A 255 7.30 1.65 -8.22
C TYR A 255 6.73 0.23 -8.33
N ALA A 256 6.84 -0.39 -9.51
CA ALA A 256 6.27 -1.72 -9.76
C ALA A 256 6.92 -2.84 -8.93
N GLU A 257 8.15 -2.63 -8.45
CA GLU A 257 8.90 -3.65 -7.69
C GLU A 257 8.58 -3.65 -6.20
N VAL A 258 7.97 -2.57 -5.69
CA VAL A 258 7.64 -2.42 -4.26
C VAL A 258 6.65 -3.48 -3.80
N ALA A 259 5.68 -3.85 -4.64
CA ALA A 259 4.71 -4.89 -4.32
C ALA A 259 5.39 -6.23 -4.00
N ALA A 260 6.37 -6.63 -4.80
CA ALA A 260 7.12 -7.87 -4.56
C ALA A 260 7.90 -7.84 -3.25
N VAL A 261 8.48 -6.68 -2.89
CA VAL A 261 9.17 -6.50 -1.60
C VAL A 261 8.18 -6.59 -0.43
N ALA A 262 7.00 -5.99 -0.55
CA ALA A 262 5.97 -6.08 0.48
C ALA A 262 5.41 -7.51 0.64
N ASP A 263 5.35 -8.28 -0.45
CA ASP A 263 4.88 -9.68 -0.45
C ASP A 263 5.86 -10.66 0.21
N GLU A 264 7.12 -10.26 0.44
CA GLU A 264 8.06 -11.03 1.28
C GLU A 264 7.60 -11.07 2.76
N ILE A 265 6.73 -10.15 3.19
CA ILE A 265 6.21 -10.05 4.56
C ILE A 265 4.71 -10.41 4.57
N PRO A 266 4.26 -11.36 5.42
CA PRO A 266 2.84 -11.68 5.58
C PRO A 266 2.02 -10.45 5.96
N GLU A 267 0.85 -10.29 5.34
CA GLU A 267 0.01 -9.08 5.45
C GLU A 267 -0.37 -8.66 6.89
N PRO A 268 -0.65 -9.60 7.83
CA PRO A 268 -0.88 -9.25 9.24
C PRO A 268 0.34 -8.69 9.98
N LEU A 269 1.56 -9.00 9.52
CA LEU A 269 2.82 -8.60 10.14
C LEU A 269 3.43 -7.32 9.56
N ARG A 270 2.92 -6.85 8.41
CA ARG A 270 3.41 -5.62 7.76
C ARG A 270 3.13 -4.40 8.64
N SER A 271 4.15 -3.56 8.81
CA SER A 271 3.97 -2.26 9.47
C SER A 271 3.02 -1.34 8.69
N ALA A 272 2.42 -0.37 9.37
CA ALA A 272 1.61 0.67 8.73
C ALA A 272 2.42 1.46 7.67
N GLU A 273 3.72 1.61 7.90
CA GLU A 273 4.62 2.27 6.96
C GLU A 273 4.81 1.46 5.68
N LEU A 274 5.11 0.16 5.78
CA LEU A 274 5.24 -0.71 4.60
C LEU A 274 3.94 -0.78 3.80
N LYS A 275 2.78 -0.88 4.49
CA LYS A 275 1.46 -0.85 3.84
C LYS A 275 1.24 0.46 3.07
N ARG A 276 1.60 1.60 3.66
CA ARG A 276 1.47 2.92 3.03
C ARG A 276 2.38 3.04 1.80
N LEU A 277 3.65 2.64 1.92
CA LEU A 277 4.62 2.70 0.81
C LEU A 277 4.19 1.79 -0.36
N ALA A 278 3.71 0.59 -0.06
CA ALA A 278 3.22 -0.35 -1.08
C ALA A 278 1.98 0.20 -1.81
N ALA A 279 1.04 0.81 -1.08
CA ALA A 279 -0.15 1.41 -1.68
C ALA A 279 0.18 2.62 -2.57
N ASP A 280 1.04 3.53 -2.10
CA ASP A 280 1.50 4.69 -2.87
C ASP A 280 2.24 4.26 -4.15
N ALA A 281 3.17 3.31 -4.02
CA ALA A 281 3.91 2.77 -5.16
C ALA A 281 2.97 2.05 -6.16
N ALA A 282 2.00 1.28 -5.69
CA ALA A 282 1.02 0.63 -6.57
C ALA A 282 0.22 1.66 -7.39
N GLY A 283 -0.24 2.74 -6.75
CA GLY A 283 -0.93 3.84 -7.42
C GLY A 283 -0.05 4.49 -8.51
N LYS A 284 1.20 4.83 -8.17
CA LYS A 284 2.16 5.41 -9.12
C LYS A 284 2.49 4.46 -10.27
N ALA A 285 2.66 3.16 -10.01
CA ALA A 285 2.90 2.16 -11.03
C ALA A 285 1.72 2.04 -12.01
N GLN A 286 0.48 2.05 -11.50
CA GLN A 286 -0.72 2.03 -12.32
C GLN A 286 -0.81 3.27 -13.23
N VAL A 287 -0.63 4.47 -12.67
CA VAL A 287 -0.65 5.73 -13.44
C VAL A 287 0.46 5.74 -14.50
N THR A 288 1.68 5.31 -14.14
CA THR A 288 2.81 5.19 -15.07
C THR A 288 2.48 4.30 -16.27
N ASN A 289 1.88 3.13 -16.01
CA ASN A 289 1.53 2.17 -17.06
C ASN A 289 0.40 2.70 -17.95
N ALA A 290 -0.60 3.37 -17.37
CA ALA A 290 -1.67 4.01 -18.12
C ALA A 290 -1.13 5.11 -19.04
N LEU A 291 -0.32 6.02 -18.51
CA LEU A 291 0.32 7.10 -19.27
C LEU A 291 1.17 6.56 -20.43
N MET A 292 1.92 5.46 -20.23
CA MET A 292 2.68 4.85 -21.32
C MET A 292 1.80 4.32 -22.46
N LYS A 293 0.63 3.77 -22.15
CA LYS A 293 -0.34 3.33 -23.15
C LYS A 293 -0.93 4.55 -23.88
N GLU A 294 -1.34 5.54 -23.12
CA GLU A 294 -1.91 6.79 -23.61
C GLU A 294 -0.93 7.56 -24.51
N ILE A 295 0.35 7.66 -24.16
CA ILE A 295 1.38 8.29 -25.01
C ILE A 295 1.45 7.57 -26.36
N ARG A 296 1.45 6.24 -26.39
CA ARG A 296 1.49 5.47 -27.65
C ARG A 296 0.26 5.73 -28.52
N GLU A 297 -0.92 5.77 -27.92
CA GLU A 297 -2.17 6.06 -28.62
C GLU A 297 -2.19 7.49 -29.19
N ALA A 298 -1.71 8.47 -28.42
CA ALA A 298 -1.63 9.86 -28.86
C ALA A 298 -0.62 10.04 -30.00
N VAL A 299 0.54 9.36 -29.92
CA VAL A 299 1.55 9.32 -31.00
C VAL A 299 0.94 8.75 -32.28
N ALA A 300 0.12 7.70 -32.20
CA ALA A 300 -0.55 7.12 -33.36
C ALA A 300 -1.55 8.08 -34.03
N LYS A 301 -2.14 9.01 -33.27
CA LYS A 301 -3.08 10.03 -33.76
C LYS A 301 -2.40 11.32 -34.26
N ASP A 302 -1.08 11.46 -34.09
CA ASP A 302 -0.32 12.70 -34.35
C ASP A 302 -0.87 13.95 -33.63
N ASP A 303 -1.47 13.77 -32.45
CA ASP A 303 -2.00 14.87 -31.63
C ASP A 303 -0.90 15.44 -30.72
N ALA A 304 -0.24 16.50 -31.18
CA ALA A 304 0.90 17.07 -30.47
C ALA A 304 0.58 17.57 -29.05
N LEU A 305 -0.61 18.13 -28.82
CA LEU A 305 -0.98 18.68 -27.51
C LEU A 305 -1.18 17.54 -26.49
N ASP A 306 -1.95 16.53 -26.89
CA ASP A 306 -2.24 15.36 -26.06
C ASP A 306 -0.95 14.57 -25.75
N ILE A 307 -0.05 14.43 -26.74
CA ILE A 307 1.26 13.79 -26.53
C ILE A 307 2.08 14.54 -25.48
N LEU A 308 2.28 15.86 -25.63
CA LEU A 308 3.16 16.62 -24.75
C LEU A 308 2.61 16.69 -23.32
N SER A 309 1.30 16.83 -23.14
CA SER A 309 0.68 16.82 -21.81
C SER A 309 0.86 15.47 -21.10
N ARG A 310 0.67 14.34 -21.80
CA ARG A 310 0.89 13.01 -21.22
C ARG A 310 2.35 12.75 -20.89
N ILE A 311 3.28 13.23 -21.72
CA ILE A 311 4.72 13.14 -21.47
C ILE A 311 5.10 13.97 -20.24
N GLU A 312 4.57 15.18 -20.07
CA GLU A 312 4.81 16.00 -18.87
C GLU A 312 4.39 15.27 -17.59
N ASN A 313 3.17 14.72 -17.57
CA ASN A 313 2.65 13.94 -16.44
C ASN A 313 3.51 12.69 -16.16
N PHE A 314 3.99 12.03 -17.21
CA PHE A 314 4.85 10.86 -17.06
C PHE A 314 6.23 11.23 -16.47
N LEU A 315 6.86 12.29 -17.00
CA LEU A 315 8.18 12.74 -16.55
C LEU A 315 8.14 13.32 -15.13
N ALA A 316 6.99 13.82 -14.66
CA ALA A 316 6.80 14.18 -13.26
C ALA A 316 6.94 12.97 -12.31
N LEU A 317 6.58 11.77 -12.78
CA LEU A 317 6.76 10.51 -12.03
C LEU A 317 8.09 9.81 -12.33
N HIS A 318 8.65 10.00 -13.54
CA HIS A 318 9.91 9.37 -13.98
C HIS A 318 10.85 10.40 -14.63
N PRO A 319 11.50 11.27 -13.83
CA PRO A 319 12.31 12.36 -14.36
C PRO A 319 13.51 11.90 -15.19
N THR A 320 14.05 10.71 -14.92
CA THR A 320 15.25 10.16 -15.59
C THR A 320 14.94 9.30 -16.82
N ASN A 321 13.69 9.27 -17.29
CA ASN A 321 13.33 8.45 -18.45
C ASN A 321 13.70 9.11 -19.79
N ASP A 322 14.90 8.82 -20.27
CA ASP A 322 15.45 9.39 -21.51
C ASP A 322 14.63 9.04 -22.76
N ARG A 323 14.02 7.85 -22.79
CA ARG A 323 13.22 7.40 -23.94
C ARG A 323 11.98 8.27 -24.13
N VAL A 324 11.23 8.50 -23.04
CA VAL A 324 10.02 9.33 -23.08
C VAL A 324 10.37 10.81 -23.31
N ARG A 325 11.47 11.28 -22.72
CA ARG A 325 12.02 12.62 -22.99
C ARG A 325 12.32 12.82 -24.48
N ALA A 326 12.99 11.86 -25.11
CA ALA A 326 13.33 11.93 -26.53
C ALA A 326 12.09 12.01 -27.44
N ILE A 327 10.98 11.35 -27.08
CA ILE A 327 9.70 11.48 -27.82
C ILE A 327 9.18 12.92 -27.70
N GLY A 328 9.20 13.50 -26.49
CA GLY A 328 8.82 14.88 -26.25
C GLY A 328 9.67 15.86 -27.06
N ASP A 329 10.99 15.67 -27.08
CA ASP A 329 11.92 16.48 -27.86
C ASP A 329 11.63 16.40 -29.37
N GLN A 330 11.32 15.22 -29.91
CA GLN A 330 10.95 15.06 -31.32
C GLN A 330 9.67 15.81 -31.69
N VAL A 331 8.64 15.74 -30.83
CA VAL A 331 7.38 16.46 -31.04
C VAL A 331 7.61 17.96 -30.92
N ARG A 332 8.39 18.41 -29.92
CA ARG A 332 8.80 19.81 -29.76
C ARG A 332 9.50 20.33 -31.02
N GLU A 333 10.49 19.61 -31.54
CA GLU A 333 11.20 19.99 -32.76
C GLU A 333 10.28 20.09 -33.98
N LYS A 334 9.31 19.17 -34.11
CA LYS A 334 8.29 19.22 -35.18
C LYS A 334 7.43 20.48 -35.07
N ILE A 335 7.05 20.89 -33.87
CA ILE A 335 6.30 22.12 -33.61
C ILE A 335 7.16 23.34 -33.96
N ILE A 336 8.40 23.41 -33.48
CA ILE A 336 9.33 24.52 -33.76
C ILE A 336 9.53 24.70 -35.26
N ARG A 337 9.73 23.61 -36.03
CA ARG A 337 9.84 23.68 -37.50
C ARG A 337 8.57 24.18 -38.18
N LYS A 338 7.38 23.86 -37.65
CA LYS A 338 6.11 24.39 -38.16
C LYS A 338 5.97 25.89 -37.83
N ALA A 339 6.29 26.30 -36.61
CA ALA A 339 6.25 27.69 -36.18
C ALA A 339 7.23 28.58 -36.95
N LYS A 340 8.50 28.15 -37.09
CA LYS A 340 9.51 28.88 -37.89
C LYS A 340 9.07 29.09 -39.34
N ARG A 341 8.39 28.12 -39.96
CA ARG A 341 7.81 28.27 -41.31
C ARG A 341 6.69 29.29 -41.37
N ARG A 342 5.90 29.46 -40.30
CA ARG A 342 4.86 30.50 -40.21
C ARG A 342 5.47 31.87 -39.96
N LEU A 343 6.49 31.97 -39.10
CA LEU A 343 7.26 33.20 -38.90
C LEU A 343 7.93 33.69 -40.19
N ALA A 344 8.54 32.80 -40.97
CA ALA A 344 9.15 33.14 -42.26
C ALA A 344 8.12 33.64 -43.30
N LYS A 345 6.84 33.29 -43.12
CA LYS A 345 5.71 33.78 -43.93
C LYS A 345 5.03 35.00 -43.32
N HIS A 346 5.60 35.56 -42.25
CA HIS A 346 5.04 36.68 -41.50
C HIS A 346 3.65 36.42 -40.89
N ALA A 347 3.28 35.15 -40.72
CA ALA A 347 2.04 34.74 -40.06
C ALA A 347 2.30 34.55 -38.55
N TYR A 348 2.45 35.66 -37.82
CA TYR A 348 2.94 35.63 -36.43
C TYR A 348 1.94 35.00 -35.46
N ASP A 349 0.64 35.31 -35.58
CA ASP A 349 -0.42 34.72 -34.74
C ASP A 349 -0.46 33.20 -34.89
N GLU A 350 -0.45 32.69 -36.13
CA GLU A 350 -0.43 31.25 -36.41
C GLU A 350 0.85 30.57 -35.90
N ALA A 351 1.98 31.27 -35.89
CA ALA A 351 3.22 30.74 -35.33
C ALA A 351 3.11 30.60 -33.81
N LEU A 352 2.55 31.61 -33.14
CA LEU A 352 2.38 31.64 -31.69
C LEU A 352 1.40 30.55 -31.21
N GLU A 353 0.29 30.34 -31.93
CA GLU A 353 -0.64 29.23 -31.68
C GLU A 353 0.05 27.87 -31.65
N LYS A 354 1.07 27.65 -32.49
CA LYS A 354 1.84 26.40 -32.48
C LYS A 354 2.81 26.35 -31.32
N LEU A 355 3.53 27.44 -31.05
CA LEU A 355 4.53 27.47 -29.98
C LEU A 355 3.91 27.29 -28.59
N TRP A 356 2.70 27.82 -28.36
CA TRP A 356 1.96 27.63 -27.11
C TRP A 356 1.47 26.21 -26.87
N LEU A 357 1.56 25.30 -27.86
CA LEU A 357 1.34 23.88 -27.62
C LEU A 357 2.48 23.22 -26.82
N ILE A 358 3.64 23.89 -26.71
CA ILE A 358 4.80 23.36 -25.98
C ILE A 358 4.66 23.73 -24.49
N PRO A 359 4.50 22.75 -23.58
CA PRO A 359 4.38 23.03 -22.14
C PRO A 359 5.62 23.71 -21.57
N PRO A 360 5.48 24.58 -20.53
CA PRO A 360 6.62 25.28 -19.92
C PRO A 360 7.75 24.35 -19.44
N SER A 361 7.42 23.16 -18.94
CA SER A 361 8.40 22.15 -18.49
C SER A 361 9.31 21.62 -19.60
N MET A 362 8.95 21.84 -20.87
CA MET A 362 9.69 21.39 -22.05
C MET A 362 10.26 22.55 -22.87
N GLN A 363 10.17 23.78 -22.37
CA GLN A 363 10.77 24.96 -23.00
C GLN A 363 12.19 25.13 -22.49
N ASP A 364 13.16 25.03 -23.39
CA ASP A 364 14.52 25.50 -23.13
C ASP A 364 14.61 27.01 -23.36
N GLU A 365 15.78 27.59 -23.06
CA GLU A 365 16.03 29.02 -23.23
C GLU A 365 15.84 29.47 -24.70
N SER A 366 16.14 28.61 -25.68
CA SER A 366 15.96 28.93 -27.09
C SER A 366 14.48 29.00 -27.48
N VAL A 367 13.66 28.07 -26.97
CA VAL A 367 12.22 28.04 -27.20
C VAL A 367 11.54 29.22 -26.51
N ALA A 368 11.94 29.54 -25.28
CA ALA A 368 11.40 30.70 -24.56
C ALA A 368 11.65 32.01 -25.32
N LYS A 369 12.88 32.23 -25.80
CA LYS A 369 13.22 33.40 -26.65
C LYS A 369 12.43 33.43 -27.96
N LEU A 370 12.18 32.26 -28.57
CA LEU A 370 11.39 32.17 -29.79
C LEU A 370 9.92 32.55 -29.54
N ILE A 371 9.34 32.10 -28.43
CA ILE A 371 7.97 32.47 -28.00
C ILE A 371 7.88 33.97 -27.74
N GLU A 372 8.85 34.54 -27.02
CA GLU A 372 8.90 35.98 -26.72
C GLU A 372 8.96 36.80 -28.01
N SER A 373 9.88 36.46 -28.91
CA SER A 373 10.01 37.14 -30.21
C SER A 373 8.74 37.03 -31.07
N ALA A 374 8.13 35.84 -31.15
CA ALA A 374 6.88 35.64 -31.87
C ALA A 374 5.72 36.44 -31.25
N THR A 375 5.67 36.51 -29.91
CA THR A 375 4.67 37.28 -29.17
C THR A 375 4.78 38.77 -29.46
N GLU A 376 6.00 39.30 -29.45
CA GLU A 376 6.26 40.71 -29.76
C GLU A 376 5.84 41.05 -31.21
N LEU A 377 6.24 40.24 -32.18
CA LEU A 377 5.86 40.43 -33.58
C LEU A 377 4.34 40.38 -33.79
N ALA A 378 3.67 39.38 -33.20
CA ALA A 378 2.21 39.23 -33.27
C ALA A 378 1.50 40.41 -32.60
N HIS A 379 1.99 40.88 -31.45
CA HIS A 379 1.43 42.03 -30.77
C HIS A 379 1.54 43.31 -31.60
N LEU A 380 2.73 43.59 -32.14
CA LEU A 380 2.96 44.76 -33.01
C LEU A 380 2.05 44.73 -34.23
N GLU A 381 1.98 43.60 -34.95
CA GLU A 381 1.16 43.49 -36.14
C GLU A 381 -0.34 43.64 -35.83
N ARG A 382 -0.82 43.04 -34.73
CA ARG A 382 -2.22 43.16 -34.28
C ARG A 382 -2.56 44.57 -33.84
N ALA A 383 -1.67 45.24 -33.09
CA ALA A 383 -1.85 46.62 -32.68
C ALA A 383 -1.98 47.54 -33.89
N ILE A 384 -1.12 47.38 -34.90
CA ILE A 384 -1.19 48.19 -36.12
C ILE A 384 -2.46 47.88 -36.92
N ARG A 385 -2.85 46.61 -37.06
CA ARG A 385 -4.08 46.24 -37.80
C ARG A 385 -5.37 46.71 -37.14
N ARG A 386 -5.42 46.78 -35.80
CA ARG A 386 -6.62 47.15 -35.03
C ARG A 386 -6.70 48.64 -34.67
N ALA A 387 -5.66 49.43 -34.94
CA ALA A 387 -5.66 50.84 -34.64
C ALA A 387 -6.68 51.60 -35.51
N ALA A 388 -7.48 52.46 -34.88
CA ALA A 388 -8.45 53.29 -35.58
C ALA A 388 -7.78 54.49 -36.29
N VAL A 389 -6.74 55.06 -35.67
CA VAL A 389 -6.09 56.29 -36.12
C VAL A 389 -4.57 56.16 -36.16
N VAL A 390 -3.93 56.98 -36.99
CA VAL A 390 -2.47 57.11 -37.06
C VAL A 390 -1.99 58.22 -36.13
N ASP A 391 -1.29 57.83 -35.06
CA ASP A 391 -0.52 58.71 -34.18
C ASP A 391 0.99 58.38 -34.21
N ASP A 392 1.80 59.16 -33.52
CA ASP A 392 3.25 58.95 -33.45
C ASP A 392 3.61 57.61 -32.76
N ASN A 393 2.78 57.10 -31.84
CA ASN A 393 3.01 55.81 -31.20
C ASN A 393 2.80 54.65 -32.19
N LEU A 394 1.73 54.69 -32.98
CA LEU A 394 1.44 53.68 -34.00
C LEU A 394 2.55 53.61 -35.06
N ILE A 395 3.08 54.78 -35.46
CA ILE A 395 4.23 54.86 -36.36
C ILE A 395 5.45 54.22 -35.70
N ALA A 396 5.75 54.53 -34.44
CA ALA A 396 6.86 53.91 -33.70
C ALA A 396 6.70 52.38 -33.59
N LEU A 397 5.47 51.87 -33.39
CA LEU A 397 5.19 50.43 -33.43
C LEU A 397 5.46 49.82 -34.82
N GLY A 398 5.10 50.52 -35.89
CA GLY A 398 5.40 50.12 -37.27
C GLY A 398 6.89 50.12 -37.60
N GLU A 399 7.63 51.13 -37.15
CA GLU A 399 9.09 51.19 -37.26
C GLU A 399 9.75 50.03 -36.52
N LYS A 400 9.29 49.75 -35.29
CA LYS A 400 9.76 48.62 -34.50
C LYS A 400 9.47 47.29 -35.20
N LEU A 401 8.28 47.10 -35.77
CA LEU A 401 7.93 45.90 -36.54
C LEU A 401 8.84 45.73 -37.76
N CYS A 402 9.09 46.79 -38.53
CA CYS A 402 10.01 46.74 -39.67
C CYS A 402 11.46 46.47 -39.25
N LYS A 403 11.87 46.96 -38.08
CA LYS A 403 13.20 46.69 -37.51
C LYS A 403 13.36 45.22 -37.10
N LEU A 404 12.33 44.63 -36.49
CA LEU A 404 12.35 43.23 -36.04
C LEU A 404 12.12 42.23 -37.18
N ALA A 405 11.41 42.63 -38.25
CA ALA A 405 11.12 41.82 -39.43
C ALA A 405 11.44 42.58 -40.72
N PRO A 406 12.72 42.76 -41.08
CA PRO A 406 13.14 43.56 -42.24
C PRO A 406 12.70 42.98 -43.59
N ASP A 407 12.42 41.68 -43.65
CA ASP A 407 11.95 40.99 -44.86
C ASP A 407 10.42 41.02 -45.01
N ASN A 408 9.70 41.67 -44.07
CA ASN A 408 8.25 41.81 -44.14
C ASN A 408 7.85 43.02 -45.00
N GLU A 409 7.67 42.77 -46.29
CA GLU A 409 7.30 43.83 -47.24
C GLU A 409 5.92 44.43 -46.98
N HIS A 410 4.98 43.63 -46.47
CA HIS A 410 3.65 44.12 -46.09
C HIS A 410 3.73 45.11 -44.91
N ALA A 411 4.58 44.84 -43.91
CA ALA A 411 4.81 45.75 -42.79
C ALA A 411 5.43 47.08 -43.25
N LYS A 412 6.39 47.06 -44.20
CA LYS A 412 6.96 48.28 -44.78
C LYS A 412 5.90 49.11 -45.52
N GLN A 413 5.05 48.46 -46.31
CA GLN A 413 3.94 49.12 -47.00
C GLN A 413 2.95 49.74 -46.02
N MET A 414 2.64 49.04 -44.92
CA MET A 414 1.82 49.59 -43.82
C MET A 414 2.50 50.82 -43.21
N LEU A 415 3.79 50.76 -42.88
CA LEU A 415 4.52 51.90 -42.32
C LEU A 415 4.57 53.10 -43.27
N GLU A 416 4.79 52.88 -44.57
CA GLU A 416 4.78 53.95 -45.56
C GLU A 416 3.39 54.62 -45.65
N ARG A 417 2.32 53.82 -45.68
CA ARG A 417 0.94 54.34 -45.67
C ARG A 417 0.66 55.12 -44.38
N MET A 418 1.13 54.67 -43.22
CA MET A 418 1.00 55.40 -41.95
C MET A 418 1.72 56.75 -42.03
N ASN A 419 2.97 56.75 -42.49
CA ASN A 419 3.77 57.97 -42.64
C ASN A 419 3.16 58.99 -43.62
N ARG A 420 2.54 58.52 -44.72
CA ARG A 420 1.78 59.40 -45.64
C ARG A 420 0.54 60.01 -44.98
N ARG A 421 -0.08 59.29 -44.04
CA ARG A 421 -1.22 59.75 -43.24
C ARG A 421 -0.81 60.49 -41.98
N ARG A 422 0.49 60.57 -41.68
CA ARG A 422 1.00 61.30 -40.53
C ARG A 422 0.48 62.75 -40.58
N PRO A 423 -0.19 63.22 -39.52
CA PRO A 423 -0.69 64.58 -39.48
C PRO A 423 0.50 65.56 -39.60
N LYS A 424 0.48 66.45 -40.60
CA LYS A 424 1.30 67.67 -40.52
C LYS A 424 0.76 68.47 -39.35
N ARG A 425 1.60 68.89 -38.39
CA ARG A 425 1.22 69.70 -37.21
C ARG A 425 0.09 70.68 -37.59
N PRO A 426 -1.16 70.41 -37.21
CA PRO A 426 -2.25 71.31 -37.58
C PRO A 426 -2.16 72.56 -36.70
N SER A 427 -2.68 73.68 -37.19
CA SER A 427 -2.84 74.91 -36.40
C SER A 427 -3.84 74.73 -35.24
N ASP A 428 -4.71 73.71 -35.31
CA ASP A 428 -5.68 73.34 -34.27
C ASP A 428 -5.29 71.99 -33.64
N SER A 429 -5.00 72.01 -32.33
CA SER A 429 -4.63 70.84 -31.54
C SER A 429 -5.73 69.77 -31.47
N ARG A 430 -6.94 70.04 -31.97
CA ARG A 430 -8.10 69.13 -31.94
C ARG A 430 -8.33 68.35 -33.23
N LEU A 431 -7.68 68.71 -34.35
CA LEU A 431 -7.81 68.06 -35.67
C LEU A 431 -6.63 67.13 -35.99
N HIS A 432 -6.18 66.37 -34.99
CA HIS A 432 -4.79 65.91 -34.94
C HIS A 432 -4.56 64.49 -35.42
N LEU A 433 -5.56 63.64 -35.66
CA LEU A 433 -5.34 62.22 -35.97
C LEU A 433 -6.14 61.78 -37.19
N ARG A 434 -5.48 61.09 -38.14
CA ARG A 434 -6.09 60.60 -39.38
C ARG A 434 -6.45 59.14 -39.25
N ASP A 435 -7.59 58.73 -39.81
CA ASP A 435 -8.01 57.33 -39.82
C ASP A 435 -6.96 56.45 -40.49
N TRP A 436 -6.61 55.35 -39.83
CA TRP A 436 -5.61 54.40 -40.33
C TRP A 436 -6.22 53.32 -41.23
N ALA A 437 -7.39 52.81 -40.86
CA ALA A 437 -8.23 51.93 -41.67
C ALA A 437 -9.68 52.41 -41.59
N THR A 438 -10.59 51.80 -42.36
CA THR A 438 -12.02 51.84 -42.02
C THR A 438 -12.14 51.49 -40.54
N PRO A 439 -12.85 52.27 -39.71
CA PRO A 439 -12.96 51.99 -38.28
C PRO A 439 -13.27 50.51 -38.08
N PRO A 440 -12.62 49.82 -37.12
CA PRO A 440 -12.94 48.41 -36.88
C PRO A 440 -14.46 48.27 -36.73
N GLU A 441 -15.07 47.27 -37.40
CA GLU A 441 -16.54 47.07 -37.43
C GLU A 441 -17.17 47.17 -36.02
N ALA A 442 -16.39 46.83 -34.99
CA ALA A 442 -16.64 47.21 -33.62
C ALA A 442 -15.35 47.73 -32.97
N SER A 443 -15.40 48.89 -32.33
CA SER A 443 -14.43 49.24 -31.29
C SER A 443 -14.49 48.21 -30.15
N PRO A 444 -13.54 48.18 -29.19
CA PRO A 444 -13.66 47.35 -27.99
C PRO A 444 -14.98 47.54 -27.21
N PHE A 445 -15.71 48.62 -27.49
CA PHE A 445 -17.00 48.95 -26.90
C PHE A 445 -18.22 48.47 -27.73
N GLY A 446 -18.02 47.79 -28.86
CA GLY A 446 -19.11 47.26 -29.68
C GLY A 446 -19.83 48.29 -30.57
N CYS A 447 -19.36 49.53 -30.61
CA CYS A 447 -19.94 50.61 -31.40
C CYS A 447 -18.87 51.44 -32.13
N GLU A 448 -19.28 52.21 -33.13
CA GLU A 448 -18.41 53.19 -33.78
C GLU A 448 -18.00 54.27 -32.76
N VAL A 449 -16.70 54.60 -32.71
CA VAL A 449 -16.17 55.66 -31.86
C VAL A 449 -15.66 56.77 -32.78
N VAL A 450 -16.39 57.88 -32.80
CA VAL A 450 -16.00 59.11 -33.52
C VAL A 450 -15.41 60.13 -32.55
N TRP A 451 -14.52 60.97 -33.06
CA TRP A 451 -14.05 62.14 -32.31
C TRP A 451 -15.24 63.06 -32.03
N LEU A 452 -15.44 63.41 -30.77
CA LEU A 452 -16.49 64.35 -30.40
C LEU A 452 -16.16 65.72 -30.99
N ALA A 453 -16.83 66.10 -32.08
CA ALA A 453 -16.91 67.51 -32.46
C ALA A 453 -17.62 68.25 -31.31
N ALA A 454 -17.10 69.41 -30.92
CA ALA A 454 -17.70 70.20 -29.84
C ALA A 454 -19.21 70.41 -30.09
N PRO A 455 -20.04 70.50 -29.04
CA PRO A 455 -21.46 70.81 -29.17
C PRO A 455 -21.64 72.03 -30.09
N THR A 456 -22.33 71.84 -31.21
CA THR A 456 -22.52 72.90 -32.22
C THR A 456 -23.71 73.80 -31.89
N ALA A 457 -24.52 73.43 -30.90
CA ALA A 457 -25.69 74.18 -30.45
C ALA A 457 -25.96 73.95 -28.95
N PHE A 458 -26.54 74.96 -28.30
CA PHE A 458 -27.03 74.91 -26.92
C PHE A 458 -28.48 75.39 -26.85
N ALA A 459 -29.23 74.88 -25.88
CA ALA A 459 -30.49 75.52 -25.49
C ALA A 459 -30.19 76.91 -24.89
N ALA A 460 -31.04 77.90 -25.21
CA ALA A 460 -30.81 79.32 -24.92
C ALA A 460 -30.71 79.70 -23.41
N GLN A 461 -30.83 78.73 -22.49
CA GLN A 461 -30.89 78.95 -21.03
C GLN A 461 -29.65 78.40 -20.28
N SER A 462 -28.52 78.23 -20.96
CA SER A 462 -27.27 77.76 -20.33
C SER A 462 -26.51 78.89 -19.64
N GLN A 463 -25.96 78.62 -18.44
CA GLN A 463 -25.00 79.50 -17.76
C GLN A 463 -23.58 79.44 -18.38
N VAL A 464 -23.31 78.44 -19.22
CA VAL A 464 -22.03 78.25 -19.93
C VAL A 464 -22.21 78.66 -21.39
N SER A 465 -21.38 79.58 -21.88
CA SER A 465 -21.40 80.01 -23.28
C SER A 465 -20.70 79.02 -24.21
N LEU A 466 -21.12 79.01 -25.49
CA LEU A 466 -20.47 78.26 -26.56
C LEU A 466 -18.97 78.60 -26.68
N GLU A 467 -18.61 79.86 -26.48
CA GLU A 467 -17.22 80.33 -26.51
C GLU A 467 -16.38 79.69 -25.40
N THR A 468 -16.90 79.59 -24.17
CA THR A 468 -16.18 78.96 -23.04
C THR A 468 -15.98 77.47 -23.26
N LEU A 469 -16.98 76.80 -23.85
CA LEU A 469 -16.90 75.38 -24.15
C LEU A 469 -15.91 75.12 -25.30
N HIS A 470 -15.92 75.95 -26.34
CA HIS A 470 -14.95 75.89 -27.43
C HIS A 470 -13.51 76.17 -26.97
N ALA A 471 -13.33 77.07 -26.00
CA ALA A 471 -12.01 77.36 -25.42
C ALA A 471 -11.48 76.21 -24.54
N HIS A 472 -12.37 75.43 -23.91
CA HIS A 472 -11.98 74.37 -22.97
C HIS A 472 -12.80 73.07 -23.12
N PRO A 473 -12.83 72.43 -24.32
CA PRO A 473 -13.74 71.32 -24.60
C PRO A 473 -13.49 70.10 -23.71
N GLY A 474 -12.23 69.83 -23.37
CA GLY A 474 -11.83 68.73 -22.48
C GLY A 474 -12.44 68.80 -21.08
N ARG A 475 -12.74 70.00 -20.57
CA ARG A 475 -13.33 70.19 -19.22
C ARG A 475 -14.78 69.74 -19.15
N PHE A 476 -15.47 69.64 -20.29
CA PHE A 476 -16.89 69.38 -20.35
C PHE A 476 -17.23 67.99 -20.92
N PHE A 477 -16.29 67.25 -21.49
CA PHE A 477 -16.56 65.94 -22.10
C PHE A 477 -17.15 64.92 -21.14
N VAL A 478 -16.63 64.83 -19.92
CA VAL A 478 -17.17 63.92 -18.89
C VAL A 478 -18.59 64.31 -18.51
N ALA A 479 -18.85 65.60 -18.28
CA ALA A 479 -20.18 66.10 -17.93
C ALA A 479 -21.20 65.90 -19.07
N ILE A 480 -20.81 66.13 -20.32
CA ILE A 480 -21.65 65.90 -21.50
C ILE A 480 -21.94 64.40 -21.65
N GLY A 481 -20.95 63.53 -21.48
CA GLY A 481 -21.13 62.09 -21.53
C GLY A 481 -22.11 61.58 -20.47
N LEU A 482 -21.95 62.03 -19.23
CA LEU A 482 -22.86 61.70 -18.12
C LEU A 482 -24.28 62.24 -18.35
N ALA A 483 -24.42 63.46 -18.89
CA ALA A 483 -25.72 64.02 -19.23
C ALA A 483 -26.42 63.21 -20.33
N LEU A 484 -25.71 62.84 -21.39
CA LEU A 484 -26.23 61.98 -22.46
C LEU A 484 -26.65 60.60 -21.93
N GLN A 485 -25.91 60.05 -20.96
CA GLN A 485 -26.26 58.79 -20.30
C GLN A 485 -27.55 58.94 -19.48
N GLY A 486 -27.68 60.03 -18.70
CA GLY A 486 -28.88 60.33 -17.92
C GLY A 486 -30.14 60.46 -18.78
N VAL A 487 -30.01 61.01 -20.00
CA VAL A 487 -31.12 61.09 -20.96
C VAL A 487 -31.24 59.86 -21.87
N LYS A 488 -30.51 58.77 -21.58
CA LYS A 488 -30.52 57.50 -22.32
C LYS A 488 -30.20 57.63 -23.82
N LYS A 489 -29.30 58.55 -24.18
CA LYS A 489 -28.85 58.78 -25.56
C LYS A 489 -27.41 58.30 -25.83
N THR A 490 -26.79 57.56 -24.91
CA THR A 490 -25.48 56.95 -25.15
C THR A 490 -25.63 55.59 -25.84
N ALA A 491 -24.70 55.27 -26.74
CA ALA A 491 -24.65 53.98 -27.42
C ALA A 491 -24.24 52.81 -26.49
N THR A 492 -23.56 53.12 -25.38
CA THR A 492 -23.09 52.16 -24.39
C THR A 492 -23.65 52.48 -23.01
N ALA A 493 -24.12 51.46 -22.29
CA ALA A 493 -24.50 51.55 -20.88
C ALA A 493 -23.27 51.32 -19.99
N ILE A 494 -22.37 52.31 -19.92
CA ILE A 494 -21.21 52.24 -19.01
C ILE A 494 -21.65 52.85 -17.68
N ASN A 495 -21.80 52.05 -16.63
CA ASN A 495 -22.07 52.60 -15.30
C ASN A 495 -20.77 53.21 -14.76
N LEU A 496 -20.63 54.53 -14.83
CA LEU A 496 -19.47 55.28 -14.32
C LEU A 496 -19.64 55.70 -12.85
N LEU A 497 -20.56 55.05 -12.12
CA LEU A 497 -20.80 55.21 -10.68
C LEU A 497 -20.48 53.93 -9.93
#